data_AF-A0A7Y3KSC7-F1
#
_entry.id   AF-A0A7Y3KSC7-F1
#
_cell.length_a   1.000
_cell.length_b   1.000
_cell.length_c   1.000
_cell.angle_alpha   90.00
_cell.angle_beta   90.00
_cell.angle_gamma   90.00
#
_symmetry.space_group_name_H-M   'P 1'
#
loop_
_entity.id
_entity.type
_entity.pdbx_description
1 polymer ?
#
loop_
_entity_poly.entity_id
_entity_poly.type
_entity_poly.pdbx_seq_one_letter_code
_entity_poly.pdbx_strand_id
1 'polypeptide(L)' 'MPTVDQVREALAEVKDPELNLGIIELGLLYDVTVEGAKGEHVTVTMTLTS' A
#
# COMPACT_ATOMS: atom_id res chain seq x y z
N MET A 1 -9.27 -8.35 11.92
CA MET A 1 -8.52 -7.08 11.85
C MET A 1 -7.43 -7.31 10.82
N PRO A 2 -7.48 -6.63 9.66
CA PRO A 2 -6.43 -6.76 8.66
C PRO A 2 -5.10 -6.34 9.29
N THR A 3 -4.06 -7.14 9.10
CA THR A 3 -2.70 -6.77 9.52
C THR A 3 -2.05 -5.91 8.46
N VAL A 4 -1.03 -5.14 8.85
CA VAL A 4 -0.22 -4.33 7.92
C VAL A 4 0.32 -5.21 6.77
N ASP A 5 0.76 -6.43 7.06
CA ASP A 5 1.23 -7.38 6.04
C ASP A 5 0.16 -7.75 5.02
N GLN A 6 -1.09 -8.01 5.46
CA GLN A 6 -2.19 -8.30 4.54
C GLN A 6 -2.51 -7.12 3.61
N VAL A 7 -2.44 -5.90 4.15
CA VAL A 7 -2.62 -4.68 3.34
C VAL A 7 -1.45 -4.52 2.36
N ARG A 8 -0.21 -4.79 2.78
CA ARG A 8 0.96 -4.72 1.89
C ARG A 8 0.90 -5.76 0.78
N GLU A 9 0.49 -6.99 1.06
CA GLU A 9 0.27 -8.01 0.02
C GLU A 9 -0.77 -7.55 -0.99
N ALA A 10 -1.91 -7.03 -0.54
CA ALA A 10 -2.94 -6.52 -1.45
C ALA A 10 -2.43 -5.35 -2.31
N LEU A 11 -1.61 -4.46 -1.73
CA LEU A 11 -0.97 -3.36 -2.46
C LEU A 11 0.15 -3.83 -3.40
N ALA A 12 0.72 -5.02 -3.20
CA ALA A 12 1.73 -5.58 -4.09
C ALA A 12 1.15 -5.96 -5.47
N GLU A 13 -0.14 -6.28 -5.53
CA GLU A 13 -0.84 -6.55 -6.79
C GLU A 13 -1.14 -5.27 -7.59
N VAL A 14 -1.05 -4.10 -6.94
CA VAL A 14 -1.26 -2.80 -7.58
C VAL A 14 -0.01 -2.39 -8.35
N LYS A 15 -0.18 -2.17 -9.64
CA LYS A 15 0.89 -1.80 -10.58
C LYS A 15 0.72 -0.39 -11.07
N ASP A 16 1.85 0.28 -11.29
CA ASP A 16 1.88 1.56 -11.94
C ASP A 16 1.47 1.40 -13.43
N PRO A 17 0.45 2.12 -13.91
CA PRO A 17 -0.04 1.99 -15.28
C PRO A 17 0.93 2.49 -16.34
N GLU A 18 1.91 3.32 -15.97
CA GLU A 18 2.91 3.87 -16.90
C GLU A 18 4.11 2.92 -17.05
N LEU A 19 4.59 2.37 -15.93
CA LEU A 19 5.79 1.52 -15.88
C LEU A 19 5.49 0.02 -15.84
N ASN A 20 4.23 -0.38 -15.63
CA ASN A 20 3.80 -1.77 -15.44
C ASN A 20 4.55 -2.53 -14.32
N LEU A 21 5.11 -1.79 -13.36
CA LEU A 21 5.86 -2.29 -12.21
C LEU A 21 5.04 -2.13 -10.92
N GLY A 22 5.29 -2.97 -9.92
CA GLY A 22 4.58 -2.89 -8.64
C GLY A 22 4.93 -1.60 -7.88
N ILE A 23 3.94 -0.95 -7.27
CA ILE A 23 4.15 0.28 -6.48
C ILE A 23 5.09 0.05 -5.28
N ILE A 24 5.16 -1.19 -4.78
CA ILE A 24 6.07 -1.60 -3.71
C ILE A 24 7.50 -1.77 -4.23
N GLU A 25 7.68 -2.37 -5.41
CA GLU A 25 8.99 -2.59 -6.02
C GLU A 25 9.67 -1.28 -6.41
N LEU A 26 8.86 -0.29 -6.83
CA LEU A 26 9.31 1.06 -7.14
C LEU A 26 9.62 1.90 -5.88
N GLY A 27 9.32 1.38 -4.67
CA GLY A 27 9.52 2.10 -3.42
C GLY A 27 8.59 3.30 -3.24
N LEU A 28 7.44 3.30 -3.94
CA LEU A 28 6.45 4.38 -3.87
C LEU A 28 5.59 4.31 -2.61
N LEU A 29 5.55 3.15 -1.96
CA LEU A 29 4.86 2.92 -0.69
C LEU A 29 5.80 3.22 0.49
N TYR A 30 5.53 4.28 1.25
CA TYR A 30 6.34 4.64 2.42
C TYR A 30 5.84 4.00 3.71
N ASP A 31 4.54 4.12 3.99
CA ASP A 31 3.98 3.67 5.26
C ASP A 31 2.55 3.15 5.09
N VAL A 32 2.18 2.17 5.91
CA VAL A 32 0.84 1.61 5.99
C VAL A 32 0.48 1.49 7.45
N THR A 33 -0.52 2.25 7.86
CA THR A 33 -0.97 2.33 9.24
C THR A 33 -2.41 1.82 9.31
N VAL A 34 -2.67 0.84 10.17
CA VAL A 34 -4.01 0.30 10.39
C VAL A 34 -4.53 0.84 11.73
N GLU A 35 -5.61 1.60 11.69
CA GLU A 35 -6.19 2.31 12.82
C GLU A 35 -7.61 1.81 13.17
N GLY A 36 -7.99 1.99 14.44
CA GLY A 36 -9.27 1.56 15.01
C GLY A 36 -9.24 0.15 15.60
N ALA A 37 -10.03 -0.12 16.64
CA ALA A 37 -10.01 -1.36 17.43
C ALA A 37 -10.30 -2.65 16.63
N LYS A 38 -10.86 -2.51 15.42
CA LYS A 38 -11.11 -3.62 14.48
C LYS A 38 -10.40 -3.47 13.13
N GLY A 39 -9.57 -2.44 12.95
CA GLY A 39 -8.90 -2.12 11.69
C GLY A 39 -9.87 -1.55 10.66
N GLU A 40 -10.65 -0.56 11.09
CA GLU A 40 -11.70 0.08 10.28
C GLU A 40 -11.12 1.11 9.31
N HIS A 41 -9.94 1.65 9.64
CA HIS A 41 -9.25 2.64 8.83
C HIS A 41 -7.85 2.14 8.48
N VAL A 42 -7.49 2.27 7.20
CA VAL A 42 -6.16 1.97 6.69
C VAL A 42 -5.64 3.23 6.01
N THR A 43 -4.60 3.80 6.59
CA THR A 43 -3.92 4.98 6.08
C THR A 43 -2.67 4.52 5.33
N VAL A 44 -2.53 4.94 4.07
CA VAL A 44 -1.40 4.57 3.22
C VAL A 44 -0.69 5.82 2.75
N THR A 45 0.59 5.93 3.09
CA THR A 45 1.44 7.03 2.63
C THR A 45 2.22 6.57 1.40
N MET A 46 1.96 7.21 0.26
CA MET A 46 2.60 6.87 -1.01
C MET A 46 2.94 8.12 -1.84
N THR A 47 3.84 7.96 -2.82
CA THR A 47 4.16 8.97 -3.83
C THR A 47 3.74 8.49 -5.21
N LEU A 48 3.28 9.41 -6.05
CA LEU A 48 2.99 9.13 -7.46
C LEU A 48 4.22 9.45 -8.31
N THR A 49 4.52 8.56 -9.23
CA THR A 49 5.35 8.89 -10.40
C THR A 49 4.54 9.79 -11.33
N SER A 50 5.24 10.67 -12.06
CA SER A 50 4.66 11.66 -12.99
C SER A 50 5.18 11.43 -14.40
#